data_AF-A0A4T0J198-F1
#
_entry.id   AF-A0A4T0J198-F1
#
_cell.length_a   1.000
_cell.length_b   1.000
_cell.length_c   1.000
_cell.angle_alpha   90.00
_cell.angle_beta   90.00
_cell.angle_gamma   90.00
#
_symmetry.space_group_name_H-M   'P 1'
#
loop_
_entity.id
_entity.type
_entity.pdbx_description
1 polymer ?
#
loop_
_entity_poly.entity_id
_entity_poly.type
_entity_poly.pdbx_seq_one_letter_code
_entity_poly.pdbx_strand_id
1 'polypeptide(L)'
;MDDTQTPRSDIFVLSKLYNNSHRKEDVEKALDVSLSELGLEYLDAYIIHWPAAFKPSADNRANIPQDDHGVIINDRVPYRETWEAMEHLLSTGKVRSIGVSNLTVDQLSDMLSYARVKPSILQVEIHPRLPHHRLVEFAKSQGIVVEGYSPFGNANALYDQQNQLLQDATIGLIAKKHSVSAPTVITNWMIANAQQINLDDEDNGNLNAQALTFSRRYCDLSELCGVVFFADEKSPEQIKHQSKESVRAPPTRTTSRPSNIVLSFARTPLALTIRMPIQTERIAFANAPATAADTNSAGIPKLGYGCWNLPNEKAADLVYAALEAGYRHIDSAAIYQNEREVGQGITRWLKATGTPRSEIFVTSKLWLNSKKPENVTRGLNKTLEDLQLEYLDLYLIHWPGALATGPNYDGSAQIPQDDKGFPLKDHNVEEKDTWAALETQVPQKCKNIGISNYTKSEIADLLKTAKIRPSSLQVELHVYNQQPELVKYAQSQGIQVTAYSPFGGLNHIYGSNAEVVEDPAVKALAQKYQTSNHGIALSFLLAKNISPIPKTVSRIKENFESVVALSAEDVQTLEGANKNKRYNDGSEMLGYIYFKDEKDTGTILSQIGKAGLSRAQAKVEHLVGK
;
A
#
# COMPACT_ATOMS: atom_id res chain seq x y z
N MET A 1 -5.30 36.69 10.40
CA MET A 1 -4.47 35.47 10.36
C MET A 1 -4.97 34.60 11.49
N ASP A 2 -5.96 33.76 11.20
CA ASP A 2 -6.48 32.71 12.10
C ASP A 2 -7.60 32.01 11.33
N ASP A 3 -7.34 30.86 10.70
CA ASP A 3 -8.41 30.08 10.04
C ASP A 3 -8.02 28.64 9.64
N THR A 4 -7.08 28.01 10.33
CA THR A 4 -6.88 26.55 10.22
C THR A 4 -7.31 25.89 11.51
N GLN A 5 -8.61 25.60 11.64
CA GLN A 5 -9.14 24.80 12.75
C GLN A 5 -8.84 23.31 12.54
N THR A 6 -7.57 22.91 12.48
CA THR A 6 -7.19 21.50 12.59
C THR A 6 -7.54 21.03 14.00
N PRO A 7 -8.45 20.06 14.18
CA PRO A 7 -8.75 19.53 15.51
C PRO A 7 -7.48 18.99 16.17
N ARG A 8 -7.30 19.23 17.48
CA ARG A 8 -6.16 18.67 18.24
C ARG A 8 -6.07 17.15 18.12
N SER A 9 -7.20 16.46 17.88
CA SER A 9 -7.27 15.02 17.62
C SER A 9 -6.55 14.56 16.36
N ASP A 10 -6.29 15.45 15.42
CA ASP A 10 -5.74 15.12 14.09
C ASP A 10 -4.21 15.32 14.04
N ILE A 11 -3.64 15.87 15.11
CA ILE A 11 -2.20 16.08 15.29
C ILE A 11 -1.72 15.09 16.35
N PHE A 12 -0.69 14.30 16.06
CA PHE A 12 -0.06 13.43 17.06
C PHE A 12 1.10 14.17 17.72
N VAL A 13 1.01 14.45 19.02
CA VAL A 13 2.07 15.11 19.78
C VAL A 13 2.70 14.13 20.77
N LEU A 14 3.99 13.89 20.60
CA LEU A 14 4.82 13.08 21.49
C LEU A 14 5.85 13.95 22.19
N SER A 15 5.99 13.79 23.50
CA SER A 15 7.11 14.36 24.27
C SER A 15 7.83 13.28 25.06
N LYS A 16 8.92 13.66 25.74
CA LYS A 16 9.78 12.72 26.47
C LYS A 16 9.98 13.12 27.92
N LEU A 17 9.95 12.12 28.81
CA LEU A 17 10.48 12.24 30.16
C LEU A 17 12.01 12.34 30.07
N TYR A 18 12.53 13.51 30.42
CA TYR A 18 13.98 13.74 30.43
C TYR A 18 14.65 13.05 31.64
N ASN A 19 15.94 12.78 31.49
CA ASN A 19 16.71 11.94 32.40
C ASN A 19 16.75 12.45 33.86
N ASN A 20 16.54 13.74 34.11
CA ASN A 20 16.51 14.31 35.45
C ASN A 20 15.15 14.14 36.18
N SER A 21 14.15 13.51 35.56
CA SER A 21 12.80 13.37 36.15
C SER A 21 12.39 11.91 36.36
N HIS A 22 13.35 11.00 36.61
CA HIS A 22 13.08 9.57 36.77
C HIS A 22 12.41 9.19 38.10
N ARG A 23 12.50 10.04 39.14
CA ARG A 23 11.88 9.78 40.44
C ARG A 23 10.36 9.83 40.33
N LYS A 24 9.67 8.95 41.06
CA LYS A 24 8.21 8.79 40.97
C LYS A 24 7.46 10.11 41.20
N GLU A 25 7.91 10.93 42.14
CA GLU A 25 7.35 12.23 42.46
C GLU A 25 7.61 13.33 41.42
N ASP A 26 8.49 13.08 40.45
CA ASP A 26 8.91 14.05 39.43
C ASP A 26 8.36 13.75 38.04
N VAL A 27 7.97 12.51 37.75
CA VAL A 27 7.47 12.07 36.45
C VAL A 27 6.25 12.87 35.98
N GLU A 28 5.22 13.00 36.82
CA GLU A 28 4.01 13.76 36.46
C GLU A 28 4.27 15.26 36.41
N LYS A 29 5.09 15.80 37.32
CA LYS A 29 5.47 17.22 37.29
C LYS A 29 6.21 17.60 36.01
N ALA A 30 7.08 16.74 35.51
CA ALA A 30 7.79 16.96 34.24
C ALA A 30 6.83 16.92 33.04
N LEU A 31 5.81 16.05 33.09
CA LEU A 31 4.72 16.07 32.11
C LEU A 31 3.93 17.38 32.19
N ASP A 32 3.61 17.86 33.39
CA ASP A 32 2.89 19.14 33.59
C ASP A 32 3.68 20.33 33.04
N VAL A 33 4.99 20.35 33.22
CA VAL A 33 5.88 21.33 32.59
C VAL A 33 5.78 21.23 31.06
N SER A 34 5.88 20.03 30.49
CA SER A 34 5.77 19.83 29.03
C SER A 34 4.43 20.30 28.48
N LEU A 35 3.32 19.97 29.14
CA LEU A 35 1.98 20.38 28.76
C LEU A 35 1.81 21.90 28.84
N SER A 36 2.30 22.51 29.92
CA SER A 36 2.25 23.96 30.11
C SER A 36 3.05 24.71 29.04
N GLU A 37 4.24 24.22 28.66
CA GLU A 37 5.09 24.86 27.66
C GLU A 37 4.55 24.69 26.24
N LEU A 38 3.95 23.53 25.95
CA LEU A 38 3.32 23.26 24.65
C LEU A 38 1.92 23.89 24.53
N GLY A 39 1.34 24.39 25.63
CA GLY A 39 -0.03 24.89 25.66
C GLY A 39 -1.07 23.80 25.39
N LEU A 40 -0.81 22.57 25.88
CA LEU A 40 -1.65 21.39 25.63
C LEU A 40 -2.28 20.87 26.91
N GLU A 41 -3.48 20.28 26.76
CA GLU A 41 -4.15 19.56 27.86
C GLU A 41 -3.69 18.10 27.96
N TYR A 42 -3.23 17.52 26.84
CA TYR A 42 -2.75 16.15 26.79
C TYR A 42 -1.70 15.92 25.68
N LEU A 43 -0.90 14.86 25.86
CA LEU A 43 -0.03 14.29 24.83
C LEU A 43 -0.60 12.98 24.29
N ASP A 44 -0.40 12.72 23.00
CA ASP A 44 -0.79 11.43 22.41
C ASP A 44 0.17 10.33 22.88
N ALA A 45 1.44 10.67 23.07
CA ALA A 45 2.42 9.78 23.69
C ALA A 45 3.42 10.52 24.58
N TYR A 46 3.82 9.87 25.67
CA TYR A 46 4.92 10.32 26.52
C TYR A 46 5.88 9.17 26.78
N ILE A 47 7.15 9.33 26.39
CA ILE A 47 8.13 8.23 26.41
C ILE A 47 9.34 8.55 27.29
N ILE A 48 9.95 7.54 27.89
CA ILE A 48 11.21 7.73 28.63
C ILE A 48 12.36 7.98 27.64
N HIS A 49 13.13 9.06 27.80
CA HIS A 49 14.16 9.46 26.84
C HIS A 49 15.38 8.51 26.83
N TRP A 50 15.96 8.23 27.99
CA TRP A 50 17.05 7.27 28.13
C TRP A 50 16.82 6.38 29.36
N PRO A 51 17.32 5.14 29.36
CA PRO A 51 17.30 4.29 30.54
C PRO A 51 18.36 4.71 31.58
N ALA A 52 18.43 6.01 31.90
CA ALA A 52 19.43 6.60 32.79
C ALA A 52 18.84 7.78 33.58
N ALA A 53 18.90 7.66 34.90
CA ALA A 53 18.48 8.73 35.80
C ALA A 53 19.63 9.70 36.07
N PHE A 54 19.37 11.00 35.93
CA PHE A 54 20.23 12.09 36.34
C PHE A 54 19.69 12.73 37.61
N LYS A 55 20.52 13.49 38.33
CA LYS A 55 20.03 14.26 39.49
C LYS A 55 18.88 15.19 39.07
N PRO A 56 17.82 15.30 39.90
CA PRO A 56 16.69 16.14 39.59
C PRO A 56 17.06 17.62 39.57
N SER A 57 16.36 18.38 38.72
CA SER A 57 16.35 19.84 38.76
C SER A 57 15.30 20.33 39.77
N ALA A 58 15.47 21.56 40.25
CA ALA A 58 14.53 22.15 41.21
C ALA A 58 13.17 22.50 40.58
N ASP A 59 13.12 22.68 39.26
CA ASP A 59 11.97 23.12 38.48
C ASP A 59 11.41 22.04 37.56
N ASN A 60 11.96 20.83 37.60
CA ASN A 60 11.64 19.68 36.74
C ASN A 60 11.75 19.98 35.23
N ARG A 61 12.46 21.05 34.85
CA ARG A 61 12.84 21.32 33.45
C ARG A 61 14.06 20.50 33.08
N ALA A 62 14.16 20.10 31.81
CA ALA A 62 15.28 19.32 31.31
C ALA A 62 16.61 20.07 31.53
N ASN A 63 17.52 19.46 32.29
CA ASN A 63 18.87 19.96 32.47
C ASN A 63 19.88 18.80 32.51
N ILE A 64 21.13 19.10 32.16
CA ILE A 64 22.23 18.13 32.25
C ILE A 64 23.01 18.51 33.52
N PRO A 65 22.79 17.83 34.67
CA PRO A 65 23.54 18.14 35.88
C PRO A 65 24.99 17.70 35.67
N GLN A 66 25.95 18.61 35.83
CA GLN A 66 27.38 18.33 35.69
C GLN A 66 28.14 18.65 36.97
N ASP A 67 29.21 17.91 37.23
CA ASP A 67 30.19 18.28 38.26
C ASP A 67 31.19 19.34 37.74
N ASP A 68 32.15 19.72 38.59
CA ASP A 68 33.16 20.74 38.27
C ASP A 68 34.09 20.34 37.09
N HIS A 69 34.02 19.09 36.63
CA HIS A 69 34.79 18.56 35.52
C HIS A 69 33.94 18.36 34.24
N GLY A 70 32.66 18.76 34.27
CA GLY A 70 31.75 18.61 33.13
C GLY A 70 31.17 17.20 33.00
N VAL A 71 31.36 16.32 33.98
CA VAL A 71 30.84 14.95 33.97
C VAL A 71 29.40 14.93 34.47
N ILE A 72 28.53 14.19 33.78
CA ILE A 72 27.10 14.12 34.13
C ILE A 72 26.91 13.45 35.50
N ILE A 73 26.13 14.10 36.37
CA ILE A 73 25.81 13.59 37.70
C ILE A 73 24.57 12.69 37.64
N ASN A 74 24.81 11.38 37.66
CA ASN A 74 23.76 10.36 37.68
C ASN A 74 23.02 10.29 39.03
N ASP A 75 21.76 9.86 39.00
CA ASP A 75 20.96 9.46 40.15
C ASP A 75 20.73 7.94 40.15
N ARG A 76 20.36 7.37 41.31
CA ARG A 76 20.11 5.93 41.46
C ARG A 76 18.62 5.67 41.61
N VAL A 77 17.89 5.68 40.50
CA VAL A 77 16.48 5.34 40.45
C VAL A 77 16.30 4.02 39.71
N PRO A 78 15.69 2.98 40.32
CA PRO A 78 15.36 1.75 39.60
C PRO A 78 14.41 2.04 38.44
N TYR A 79 14.71 1.52 37.25
CA TYR A 79 13.92 1.79 36.05
C TYR A 79 12.46 1.34 36.18
N ARG A 80 12.22 0.28 36.97
CA ARG A 80 10.87 -0.16 37.37
C ARG A 80 10.06 0.94 38.05
N GLU A 81 10.65 1.70 38.97
CA GLU A 81 9.94 2.77 39.69
C GLU A 81 9.52 3.89 38.73
N THR A 82 10.41 4.25 37.80
CA THR A 82 10.07 5.20 36.72
C THR A 82 8.93 4.65 35.86
N TRP A 83 8.98 3.38 35.45
CA TRP A 83 7.92 2.78 34.64
C TRP A 83 6.57 2.72 35.38
N GLU A 84 6.55 2.33 36.65
CA GLU A 84 5.34 2.33 37.47
C GLU A 84 4.72 3.74 37.59
N ALA A 85 5.55 4.78 37.63
CA ALA A 85 5.09 6.17 37.59
C ALA A 85 4.55 6.56 36.20
N MET A 86 5.19 6.12 35.11
CA MET A 86 4.68 6.32 33.74
C MET A 86 3.31 5.65 33.54
N GLU A 87 3.13 4.43 34.06
CA GLU A 87 1.84 3.73 34.02
C GLU A 87 0.72 4.51 34.73
N HIS A 88 1.05 5.20 35.82
CA HIS A 88 0.08 6.04 36.53
C HIS A 88 -0.43 7.19 35.67
N LEU A 89 0.42 7.77 34.80
CA LEU A 89 0.04 8.90 33.95
C LEU A 89 -1.18 8.62 33.06
N LEU A 90 -1.38 7.37 32.62
CA LEU A 90 -2.56 6.98 31.82
C LEU A 90 -3.88 7.23 32.56
N SER A 91 -3.87 7.10 33.89
CA SER A 91 -5.06 7.35 34.74
C SER A 91 -5.37 8.83 34.94
N THR A 92 -4.43 9.72 34.65
CA THR A 92 -4.59 11.18 34.81
C THR A 92 -5.32 11.83 33.63
N GLY A 93 -5.41 11.15 32.48
CA GLY A 93 -5.93 11.70 31.23
C GLY A 93 -4.97 12.63 30.48
N LYS A 94 -3.81 12.95 31.07
CA LYS A 94 -2.78 13.83 30.48
C LYS A 94 -1.97 13.19 29.36
N VAL A 95 -2.00 11.85 29.25
CA VAL A 95 -1.35 11.08 28.17
C VAL A 95 -2.26 9.96 27.67
N ARG A 96 -2.25 9.70 26.36
CA ARG A 96 -3.01 8.57 25.76
C ARG A 96 -2.20 7.29 25.65
N SER A 97 -0.88 7.39 25.54
CA SER A 97 0.03 6.25 25.42
C SER A 97 1.37 6.57 26.08
N ILE A 98 2.08 5.51 26.50
CA ILE A 98 3.40 5.62 27.11
C ILE A 98 4.38 4.69 26.41
N GLY A 99 5.65 5.04 26.42
CA GLY A 99 6.68 4.28 25.73
C GLY A 99 8.07 4.51 26.29
N VAL A 100 9.06 3.99 25.58
CA VAL A 100 10.45 4.03 25.99
C VAL A 100 11.34 4.33 24.79
N SER A 101 12.54 4.82 25.05
CA SER A 101 13.55 5.08 24.03
C SER A 101 14.89 4.52 24.45
N ASN A 102 15.70 4.08 23.47
CA ASN A 102 17.08 3.64 23.70
C ASN A 102 17.24 2.39 24.59
N LEU A 103 16.30 1.43 24.53
CA LEU A 103 16.44 0.13 25.18
C LEU A 103 17.01 -0.93 24.24
N THR A 104 17.82 -1.83 24.79
CA THR A 104 18.26 -3.07 24.13
C THR A 104 17.21 -4.18 24.25
N VAL A 105 17.44 -5.32 23.58
CA VAL A 105 16.54 -6.49 23.68
C VAL A 105 16.43 -6.96 25.12
N ASP A 106 17.55 -7.05 25.83
CA ASP A 106 17.58 -7.55 27.20
C ASP A 106 16.91 -6.57 28.18
N GLN A 107 17.13 -5.26 28.01
CA GLN A 107 16.48 -4.23 28.82
C GLN A 107 14.96 -4.18 28.57
N LEU A 108 14.54 -4.30 27.32
CA LEU A 108 13.12 -4.34 26.98
C LEU A 108 12.47 -5.63 27.53
N SER A 109 13.16 -6.76 27.43
CA SER A 109 12.69 -8.04 28.00
C SER A 109 12.57 -7.98 29.52
N ASP A 110 13.54 -7.38 30.22
CA ASP A 110 13.48 -7.17 31.66
C ASP A 110 12.28 -6.30 32.03
N MET A 111 12.08 -5.18 31.33
CA MET A 111 10.94 -4.29 31.56
C MET A 111 9.59 -5.00 31.38
N LEU A 112 9.46 -5.80 30.32
CA LEU A 112 8.25 -6.57 30.05
C LEU A 112 7.94 -7.61 31.13
N SER A 113 8.92 -8.03 31.93
CA SER A 113 8.68 -8.97 33.05
C SER A 113 7.88 -8.36 34.20
N TYR A 114 7.82 -7.02 34.29
CA TYR A 114 7.14 -6.31 35.37
C TYR A 114 6.17 -5.22 34.95
N ALA A 115 6.17 -4.84 33.67
CA ALA A 115 5.22 -3.90 33.12
C ALA A 115 3.78 -4.43 33.24
N ARG A 116 2.90 -3.67 33.90
CA ARG A 116 1.45 -3.90 33.92
C ARG A 116 0.81 -3.36 32.65
N VAL A 117 1.26 -2.19 32.22
CA VAL A 117 0.97 -1.63 30.90
C VAL A 117 2.22 -1.75 30.08
N LYS A 118 2.08 -2.35 28.91
CA LYS A 118 3.16 -2.54 27.96
C LYS A 118 3.47 -1.22 27.23
N PRO A 119 4.73 -0.89 26.95
CA PRO A 119 5.06 0.32 26.19
C PRO A 119 4.41 0.22 24.80
N SER A 120 3.79 1.29 24.35
CA SER A 120 3.20 1.35 23.01
C SER A 120 4.26 1.65 21.94
N ILE A 121 5.33 2.35 22.34
CA ILE A 121 6.39 2.85 21.44
C ILE A 121 7.77 2.50 22.00
N LEU A 122 8.66 2.03 21.14
CA LEU A 122 10.11 1.98 21.32
C LEU A 122 10.76 2.92 20.31
N GLN A 123 11.29 4.05 20.76
CA GLN A 123 12.02 4.99 19.91
C GLN A 123 13.54 4.70 19.95
N VAL A 124 14.17 4.39 18.82
CA VAL A 124 15.60 4.01 18.73
C VAL A 124 16.27 4.58 17.49
N GLU A 125 17.59 4.78 17.53
CA GLU A 125 18.38 5.16 16.36
C GLU A 125 18.29 4.05 15.31
N ILE A 126 17.86 4.36 14.08
CA ILE A 126 17.73 3.36 13.00
C ILE A 126 18.17 4.01 11.69
N HIS A 127 19.07 3.33 10.97
CA HIS A 127 19.48 3.69 9.60
C HIS A 127 20.18 2.49 8.94
N PRO A 128 20.50 2.50 7.63
CA PRO A 128 21.08 1.34 6.93
C PRO A 128 22.34 0.74 7.60
N ARG A 129 23.17 1.59 8.22
CA ARG A 129 24.37 1.16 8.98
C ARG A 129 24.10 0.69 10.42
N LEU A 130 22.88 0.89 10.94
CA LEU A 130 22.46 0.49 12.28
C LEU A 130 21.00 0.02 12.22
N PRO A 131 20.75 -1.18 11.66
CA PRO A 131 19.39 -1.59 11.34
C PRO A 131 18.60 -2.19 12.51
N HIS A 132 19.27 -2.60 13.59
CA HIS A 132 18.63 -3.16 14.77
C HIS A 132 17.66 -4.32 14.49
N HIS A 133 17.90 -5.15 13.47
CA HIS A 133 16.96 -6.21 13.06
C HIS A 133 16.42 -7.05 14.23
N ARG A 134 17.31 -7.53 15.12
CA ARG A 134 16.92 -8.32 16.30
C ARG A 134 16.01 -7.54 17.28
N LEU A 135 16.31 -6.26 17.52
CA LEU A 135 15.54 -5.42 18.44
C LEU A 135 14.20 -5.02 17.83
N VAL A 136 14.17 -4.69 16.53
CA VAL A 136 12.94 -4.38 15.78
C VAL A 136 12.02 -5.60 15.74
N GLU A 137 12.55 -6.77 15.43
CA GLU A 137 11.82 -8.03 15.43
C GLU A 137 11.28 -8.35 16.83
N PHE A 138 12.11 -8.21 17.87
CA PHE A 138 11.68 -8.44 19.24
C PHE A 138 10.57 -7.48 19.67
N ALA A 139 10.73 -6.16 19.50
CA ALA A 139 9.71 -5.17 19.83
C ALA A 139 8.39 -5.44 19.11
N LYS A 140 8.44 -5.84 17.84
CA LYS A 140 7.25 -6.22 17.06
C LYS A 140 6.59 -7.52 17.49
N SER A 141 7.37 -8.55 17.84
CA SER A 141 6.82 -9.77 18.44
C SER A 141 6.05 -9.46 19.72
N GLN A 142 6.42 -8.35 20.35
CA GLN A 142 5.78 -7.77 21.49
C GLN A 142 4.74 -6.71 21.08
N GLY A 143 4.29 -6.53 19.84
CA GLY A 143 3.28 -5.51 19.50
C GLY A 143 3.63 -4.06 19.90
N ILE A 144 4.93 -3.75 20.03
CA ILE A 144 5.44 -2.41 20.32
C ILE A 144 5.78 -1.73 18.99
N VAL A 145 5.29 -0.51 18.79
CA VAL A 145 5.62 0.29 17.60
C VAL A 145 7.07 0.76 17.71
N VAL A 146 7.86 0.56 16.65
CA VAL A 146 9.24 1.06 16.59
C VAL A 146 9.28 2.38 15.84
N GLU A 147 9.80 3.42 16.48
CA GLU A 147 10.01 4.74 15.89
C GLU A 147 11.51 4.99 15.72
N GLY A 148 11.96 5.17 14.47
CA GLY A 148 13.37 5.42 14.16
C GLY A 148 13.74 6.89 14.25
N TYR A 149 14.79 7.25 14.99
CA TYR A 149 15.39 8.60 14.96
C TYR A 149 16.79 8.60 14.33
N SER A 150 17.31 9.81 14.04
CA SER A 150 18.58 10.02 13.32
C SER A 150 18.66 9.27 11.98
N PRO A 151 17.66 9.43 11.10
CA PRO A 151 17.52 8.63 9.90
C PRO A 151 18.73 8.71 8.97
N PHE A 152 19.34 9.89 8.89
CA PHE A 152 20.46 10.17 8.00
C PHE A 152 21.83 9.97 8.67
N GLY A 153 21.86 9.29 9.82
CA GLY A 153 23.06 9.16 10.65
C GLY A 153 23.59 10.52 11.09
N ASN A 154 24.91 10.72 10.98
CA ASN A 154 25.60 11.89 11.49
C ASN A 154 25.64 13.07 10.49
N ALA A 155 24.54 13.81 10.39
CA ALA A 155 24.48 15.05 9.60
C ALA A 155 24.92 16.30 10.40
N ASN A 156 25.39 16.15 11.63
CA ASN A 156 25.80 17.25 12.49
C ASN A 156 27.29 17.60 12.24
N ALA A 157 27.57 18.89 12.01
CA ALA A 157 28.93 19.40 11.74
C ALA A 157 29.93 19.18 12.89
N LEU A 158 29.44 18.81 14.09
CA LEU A 158 30.26 18.55 15.28
C LEU A 158 30.99 17.20 15.29
N TYR A 159 30.78 16.34 14.28
CA TYR A 159 31.35 14.99 14.23
C TYR A 159 31.98 14.65 12.87
N ASP A 160 32.73 13.53 12.83
CA ASP A 160 33.55 13.07 11.70
C ASP A 160 32.83 13.10 10.34
N GLN A 161 33.29 14.01 9.47
CA GLN A 161 32.73 14.30 8.15
C GLN A 161 33.10 13.24 7.09
N GLN A 162 34.05 12.34 7.38
CA GLN A 162 34.60 11.43 6.36
C GLN A 162 33.68 10.23 6.04
N ASN A 163 32.62 10.01 6.83
CA ASN A 163 31.76 8.83 6.73
C ASN A 163 30.26 9.16 6.75
N GLN A 164 29.83 10.19 6.02
CA GLN A 164 28.41 10.58 5.97
C GLN A 164 27.57 9.55 5.21
N LEU A 165 26.46 9.14 5.82
CA LEU A 165 25.52 8.19 5.23
C LEU A 165 24.90 8.73 3.92
N LEU A 166 24.68 10.04 3.82
CA LEU A 166 24.14 10.69 2.62
C LEU A 166 25.08 10.63 1.40
N GLN A 167 26.38 10.36 1.62
CA GLN A 167 27.38 10.26 0.55
C GLN A 167 27.72 8.79 0.22
N ASP A 168 27.00 7.83 0.81
CA ASP A 168 27.26 6.42 0.59
C ASP A 168 27.05 6.02 -0.87
N ALA A 169 28.02 5.30 -1.45
CA ALA A 169 28.01 4.94 -2.85
C ALA A 169 26.83 4.02 -3.22
N THR A 170 26.46 3.09 -2.35
CA THR A 170 25.31 2.19 -2.59
C THR A 170 24.01 2.98 -2.55
N ILE A 171 23.85 3.89 -1.58
CA ILE A 171 22.69 4.79 -1.51
C ILE A 171 22.62 5.67 -2.76
N GLY A 172 23.75 6.21 -3.23
CA GLY A 172 23.83 7.01 -4.45
C GLY A 172 23.47 6.23 -5.72
N LEU A 173 23.89 4.97 -5.83
CA LEU A 173 23.55 4.09 -6.94
C LEU A 173 22.05 3.78 -6.95
N ILE A 174 21.46 3.45 -5.79
CA ILE A 174 20.02 3.19 -5.65
C ILE A 174 19.22 4.47 -5.96
N ALA A 175 19.66 5.61 -5.44
CA ALA A 175 19.05 6.92 -5.71
C ALA A 175 19.03 7.22 -7.23
N LYS A 176 20.14 6.97 -7.93
CA LYS A 176 20.23 7.12 -9.39
C LYS A 176 19.37 6.10 -10.14
N LYS A 177 19.39 4.83 -9.72
CA LYS A 177 18.57 3.74 -10.29
C LYS A 177 17.08 4.10 -10.27
N HIS A 178 16.61 4.68 -9.18
CA HIS A 178 15.21 5.04 -8.98
C HIS A 178 14.87 6.50 -9.28
N SER A 179 15.84 7.31 -9.73
CA SER A 179 15.67 8.75 -9.99
C SER A 179 15.11 9.55 -8.80
N VAL A 180 15.57 9.22 -7.58
CA VAL A 180 15.18 9.90 -6.32
C VAL A 180 16.42 10.41 -5.58
N SER A 181 16.22 11.15 -4.48
CA SER A 181 17.32 11.65 -3.64
C SER A 181 17.83 10.60 -2.65
N ALA A 182 19.08 10.71 -2.19
CA ALA A 182 19.64 9.86 -1.14
C ALA A 182 18.81 9.88 0.17
N PRO A 183 18.31 11.05 0.66
CA PRO A 183 17.36 11.09 1.77
C PRO A 183 16.10 10.24 1.52
N THR A 184 15.54 10.28 0.31
CA THR A 184 14.35 9.48 -0.05
C THR A 184 14.62 7.98 0.07
N VAL A 185 15.80 7.52 -0.39
CA VAL A 185 16.21 6.11 -0.26
C VAL A 185 16.30 5.70 1.20
N ILE A 186 16.94 6.52 2.04
CA ILE A 186 17.14 6.25 3.47
C ILE A 186 15.81 6.24 4.22
N THR A 187 14.94 7.23 4.00
CA THR A 187 13.63 7.31 4.65
C THR A 187 12.75 6.13 4.26
N ASN A 188 12.74 5.73 2.98
CA ASN A 188 12.00 4.56 2.53
C ASN A 188 12.56 3.27 3.13
N TRP A 189 13.88 3.13 3.20
CA TRP A 189 14.52 1.99 3.87
C TRP A 189 14.17 1.94 5.36
N MET A 190 14.10 3.07 6.06
CA MET A 190 13.73 3.07 7.46
C MET A 190 12.28 2.70 7.71
N ILE A 191 11.35 3.22 6.91
CA ILE A 191 9.96 2.78 6.94
C ILE A 191 9.93 1.28 6.68
N ALA A 192 10.71 0.80 5.71
CA ALA A 192 10.78 -0.61 5.39
C ALA A 192 11.30 -1.48 6.53
N ASN A 193 12.42 -1.12 7.13
CA ASN A 193 13.04 -1.84 8.23
C ASN A 193 12.17 -1.77 9.51
N ALA A 194 11.64 -0.60 9.85
CA ALA A 194 10.75 -0.40 10.98
C ALA A 194 9.39 -1.08 10.78
N GLN A 195 8.90 -1.20 9.55
CA GLN A 195 7.65 -1.92 9.21
C GLN A 195 7.88 -3.38 8.78
N GLN A 196 9.14 -3.83 8.67
CA GLN A 196 9.52 -5.16 8.15
C GLN A 196 8.76 -5.46 6.85
N ILE A 197 8.63 -4.43 6.00
CA ILE A 197 8.00 -4.53 4.68
C ILE A 197 9.09 -4.64 3.63
N ASN A 198 8.80 -5.35 2.55
CA ASN A 198 9.78 -5.59 1.51
C ASN A 198 9.94 -4.34 0.63
N LEU A 199 11.16 -3.83 0.56
CA LEU A 199 11.66 -3.11 -0.61
C LEU A 199 12.16 -4.14 -1.63
N ASP A 200 12.51 -3.70 -2.83
CA ASP A 200 13.22 -4.54 -3.82
C ASP A 200 14.32 -5.37 -3.13
N ASP A 201 14.23 -6.70 -3.24
CA ASP A 201 15.04 -7.64 -2.45
C ASP A 201 16.55 -7.45 -2.69
N GLU A 202 16.93 -6.99 -3.88
CA GLU A 202 18.33 -6.70 -4.24
C GLU A 202 18.80 -5.40 -3.57
N ASP A 203 18.03 -4.31 -3.67
CA ASP A 203 18.39 -3.03 -3.05
C ASP A 203 18.37 -3.11 -1.51
N ASN A 204 17.39 -3.82 -0.95
CA ASN A 204 17.31 -4.07 0.49
C ASN A 204 18.45 -4.98 0.96
N GLY A 205 18.77 -6.04 0.20
CA GLY A 205 19.92 -6.90 0.45
C GLY A 205 21.24 -6.12 0.43
N ASN A 206 21.42 -5.24 -0.56
CA ASN A 206 22.59 -4.38 -0.69
C ASN A 206 22.75 -3.40 0.48
N LEU A 207 21.67 -2.79 0.94
CA LEU A 207 21.68 -1.88 2.09
C LEU A 207 21.93 -2.62 3.42
N ASN A 208 21.31 -3.79 3.60
CA ASN A 208 21.50 -4.59 4.82
C ASN A 208 22.88 -5.26 4.87
N ALA A 209 23.51 -5.56 3.73
CA ALA A 209 24.87 -6.12 3.69
C ALA A 209 25.93 -5.15 4.22
N GLN A 210 25.70 -3.83 4.14
CA GLN A 210 26.62 -2.83 4.70
C GLN A 210 26.65 -2.85 6.24
N ALA A 211 25.59 -3.31 6.91
CA ALA A 211 25.50 -3.35 8.36
C ALA A 211 26.58 -4.23 9.02
N LEU A 212 27.12 -5.21 8.30
CA LEU A 212 28.16 -6.12 8.82
C LEU A 212 29.56 -5.50 8.89
N THR A 213 29.80 -4.34 8.24
CA THR A 213 31.14 -3.72 8.21
C THR A 213 31.28 -2.49 9.12
N PHE A 214 30.19 -1.78 9.45
CA PHE A 214 30.23 -0.55 10.26
C PHE A 214 28.99 -0.38 11.15
N SER A 215 28.80 -1.25 12.14
CA SER A 215 27.79 -1.06 13.19
C SER A 215 28.30 -0.06 14.24
N ARG A 216 28.10 1.25 14.02
CA ARG A 216 28.43 2.31 14.98
C ARG A 216 27.20 3.17 15.23
N ARG A 217 26.76 3.19 16.50
CA ARG A 217 25.73 4.11 17.00
C ARG A 217 26.30 5.53 17.04
N TYR A 218 25.62 6.49 16.43
CA TYR A 218 26.04 7.90 16.43
C TYR A 218 25.59 8.64 17.69
N CYS A 219 24.51 8.20 18.32
CA CYS A 219 23.97 8.75 19.56
C CYS A 219 24.30 7.84 20.76
N ASP A 220 25.58 7.64 21.08
CA ASP A 220 26.01 6.93 22.29
C ASP A 220 26.58 7.90 23.33
N LEU A 221 25.87 8.08 24.45
CA LEU A 221 26.29 8.96 25.56
C LEU A 221 27.16 8.24 26.60
N SER A 222 27.61 7.01 26.34
CA SER A 222 28.30 6.20 27.34
C SER A 222 29.54 6.88 27.95
N GLU A 223 30.32 7.56 27.11
CA GLU A 223 31.52 8.30 27.52
C GLU A 223 31.17 9.51 28.39
N LEU A 224 30.12 10.25 28.03
CA LEU A 224 29.67 11.44 28.76
C LEU A 224 29.02 11.11 30.12
N CYS A 225 28.31 9.98 30.19
CA CYS A 225 27.61 9.54 31.39
C CYS A 225 28.48 8.70 32.34
N GLY A 226 29.66 8.23 31.90
CA GLY A 226 30.47 7.26 32.64
C GLY A 226 29.76 5.92 32.86
N VAL A 227 28.77 5.59 32.02
CA VAL A 227 27.94 4.37 32.08
C VAL A 227 27.99 3.71 30.72
N VAL A 228 28.27 2.41 30.65
CA VAL A 228 28.26 1.69 29.37
C VAL A 228 26.82 1.36 28.98
N PHE A 229 26.24 2.14 28.07
CA PHE A 229 25.01 1.77 27.36
C PHE A 229 25.29 0.75 26.27
N PHE A 230 24.28 -0.05 25.89
CA PHE A 230 24.34 -0.97 24.74
C PHE A 230 25.50 -1.97 24.77
N ALA A 231 25.84 -2.48 25.97
CA ALA A 231 27.01 -3.35 26.15
C ALA A 231 26.91 -4.65 25.32
N ASP A 232 25.70 -5.13 25.07
CA ASP A 232 25.38 -6.27 24.20
C ASP A 232 25.60 -5.99 22.70
N GLU A 233 25.73 -4.71 22.32
CA GLU A 233 25.96 -4.26 20.94
C GLU A 233 27.42 -3.87 20.67
N LYS A 234 28.30 -3.91 21.70
CA LYS A 234 29.70 -3.44 21.63
C LYS A 234 30.73 -4.57 21.61
N SER A 235 31.82 -4.37 20.87
CA SER A 235 32.97 -5.28 20.88
C SER A 235 33.69 -5.27 22.24
N PRO A 236 34.40 -6.34 22.60
CA PRO A 236 35.24 -6.36 23.79
C PRO A 236 36.27 -5.22 23.82
N GLU A 237 36.82 -4.78 22.68
CA GLU A 237 37.72 -3.61 22.62
C GLU A 237 36.98 -2.30 22.90
N GLN A 238 35.77 -2.11 22.35
CA GLN A 238 34.94 -0.93 22.60
C GLN A 238 34.56 -0.80 24.08
N ILE A 239 34.15 -1.92 24.69
CA ILE A 239 33.88 -2.00 26.14
C ILE A 239 35.16 -1.73 26.94
N LYS A 240 36.32 -2.23 26.51
CA LYS A 240 37.61 -2.03 27.18
C LYS A 240 38.13 -0.59 27.07
N HIS A 241 37.83 0.10 25.97
CA HIS A 241 38.18 1.51 25.77
C HIS A 241 37.34 2.41 26.69
N GLN A 242 36.02 2.21 26.70
CA GLN A 242 35.08 2.97 27.54
C GLN A 242 35.21 2.64 29.03
N SER A 243 35.59 1.40 29.37
CA SER A 243 35.90 1.02 30.76
C SER A 243 37.24 1.54 31.25
N LYS A 244 38.19 1.92 30.38
CA LYS A 244 39.49 2.50 30.79
C LYS A 244 39.40 3.96 31.21
N GLU A 245 38.43 4.72 30.69
CA GLU A 245 38.18 6.11 31.13
C GLU A 245 37.25 6.18 32.36
N SER A 246 36.57 5.08 32.71
CA SER A 246 35.65 5.00 33.85
C SER A 246 36.21 4.27 35.08
N VAL A 247 37.52 3.99 35.16
CA VAL A 247 38.10 3.31 36.34
C VAL A 247 38.38 4.29 37.49
N ARG A 248 37.48 4.30 38.49
CA ARG A 248 37.89 4.13 39.89
C ARG A 248 37.37 2.78 40.39
N ALA A 249 38.27 1.79 40.45
CA ALA A 249 38.04 0.43 41.02
C ALA A 249 38.03 0.45 42.56
N PRO A 250 37.83 -0.67 43.34
CA PRO A 250 37.64 -2.13 43.05
C PRO A 250 36.54 -2.80 43.98
N PRO A 251 36.45 -4.13 44.30
CA PRO A 251 37.17 -5.34 43.82
C PRO A 251 36.32 -6.56 43.40
N THR A 252 37.05 -7.52 42.83
CA THR A 252 36.80 -8.90 42.36
C THR A 252 35.82 -9.82 43.11
N ARG A 253 35.07 -10.65 42.36
CA ARG A 253 34.89 -12.08 42.69
C ARG A 253 34.47 -12.95 41.49
N THR A 254 35.08 -14.13 41.43
CA THR A 254 34.90 -15.27 40.52
C THR A 254 33.60 -16.05 40.76
N THR A 255 32.96 -16.61 39.71
CA THR A 255 32.90 -18.06 39.37
C THR A 255 31.71 -18.44 38.46
N SER A 256 32.03 -19.32 37.48
CA SER A 256 31.24 -20.44 36.88
C SER A 256 29.91 -20.22 36.14
N ARG A 257 29.91 -20.64 34.86
CA ARG A 257 28.73 -21.12 34.09
C ARG A 257 28.14 -22.40 34.72
N PRO A 258 26.87 -22.75 34.40
CA PRO A 258 26.71 -23.89 33.49
C PRO A 258 25.56 -23.81 32.45
N SER A 259 25.85 -24.43 31.30
CA SER A 259 25.04 -25.23 30.35
C SER A 259 23.56 -24.95 30.03
N ASN A 260 23.35 -24.73 28.72
CA ASN A 260 22.36 -25.35 27.82
C ASN A 260 21.02 -25.83 28.42
N ILE A 261 19.97 -25.05 28.17
CA ILE A 261 18.60 -25.54 28.07
C ILE A 261 18.16 -25.38 26.62
N VAL A 262 18.03 -26.50 25.90
CA VAL A 262 17.29 -26.56 24.64
C VAL A 262 15.84 -26.83 25.02
N LEU A 263 14.99 -25.82 24.93
CA LEU A 263 13.54 -25.96 25.01
C LEU A 263 13.00 -26.10 23.58
N SER A 264 12.60 -27.31 23.20
CA SER A 264 11.75 -27.51 22.02
C SER A 264 10.34 -27.04 22.36
N PHE A 265 9.96 -25.87 21.84
CA PHE A 265 8.55 -25.51 21.77
C PHE A 265 7.97 -26.05 20.47
N ALA A 266 7.04 -27.00 20.61
CA ALA A 266 6.15 -27.38 19.53
C ALA A 266 5.46 -26.12 19.02
N ARG A 267 5.71 -25.78 17.76
CA ARG A 267 5.05 -24.67 17.07
C ARG A 267 3.58 -25.04 16.88
N THR A 268 2.71 -24.46 17.70
CA THR A 268 1.32 -24.24 17.29
C THR A 268 1.27 -22.82 16.73
N PRO A 269 1.06 -22.61 15.42
CA PRO A 269 1.00 -21.26 14.87
C PRO A 269 -0.30 -20.61 15.35
N LEU A 270 -0.18 -19.62 16.22
CA LEU A 270 -1.23 -18.62 16.37
C LEU A 270 -1.12 -17.73 15.12
N ALA A 271 -1.94 -17.99 14.11
CA ALA A 271 -2.06 -17.13 12.94
C ALA A 271 -2.58 -15.75 13.40
N LEU A 272 -1.68 -14.79 13.57
CA LEU A 272 -2.05 -13.39 13.74
C LEU A 272 -2.41 -12.87 12.34
N THR A 273 -3.69 -12.76 12.04
CA THR A 273 -4.17 -12.24 10.75
C THR A 273 -3.85 -10.75 10.64
N ILE A 274 -2.79 -10.42 9.90
CA ILE A 274 -2.44 -9.04 9.55
C ILE A 274 -3.36 -8.60 8.39
N ARG A 275 -4.36 -7.76 8.70
CA ARG A 275 -5.19 -7.09 7.68
C ARG A 275 -4.34 -6.01 6.97
N MET A 276 -4.43 -5.94 5.64
CA MET A 276 -3.67 -4.94 4.87
C MET A 276 -4.31 -3.54 5.01
N PRO A 277 -3.55 -2.48 5.33
CA PRO A 277 -4.05 -1.10 5.28
C PRO A 277 -4.11 -0.60 3.83
N ILE A 278 -5.18 -0.95 3.10
CA ILE A 278 -5.30 -0.69 1.65
C ILE A 278 -5.72 0.75 1.29
N GLN A 279 -6.19 1.54 2.27
CA GLN A 279 -6.91 2.80 2.00
C GLN A 279 -6.19 3.82 1.11
N THR A 280 -4.85 3.83 1.08
CA THR A 280 -4.07 4.81 0.30
C THR A 280 -3.02 4.17 -0.60
N GLU A 281 -2.88 2.84 -0.60
CA GLU A 281 -1.87 2.16 -1.39
C GLU A 281 -2.25 2.14 -2.87
N ARG A 282 -1.32 2.61 -3.72
CA ARG A 282 -1.48 2.65 -5.17
C ARG A 282 -0.44 1.75 -5.84
N ILE A 283 -0.84 1.14 -6.95
CA ILE A 283 0.05 0.46 -7.88
C ILE A 283 0.47 1.50 -8.92
N ALA A 284 1.77 1.77 -9.00
CA ALA A 284 2.31 2.78 -9.91
C ALA A 284 2.06 2.42 -11.39
N PHE A 285 1.76 3.43 -12.20
CA PHE A 285 1.81 3.31 -13.66
C PHE A 285 3.25 3.51 -14.11
N ALA A 286 3.88 2.46 -14.64
CA ALA A 286 5.26 2.54 -15.12
C ALA A 286 5.44 3.50 -16.30
N ASN A 287 4.36 3.81 -17.04
CA ASN A 287 4.37 4.68 -18.22
C ASN A 287 3.37 5.84 -18.12
N ALA A 288 3.12 6.41 -16.93
CA ALA A 288 2.23 7.57 -16.79
C ALA A 288 2.66 8.70 -17.76
N PRO A 289 1.73 9.32 -18.51
CA PRO A 289 2.09 10.40 -19.43
C PRO A 289 2.78 11.51 -18.65
N ALA A 290 3.97 11.91 -19.11
CA ALA A 290 4.93 12.80 -18.43
C ALA A 290 4.48 14.27 -18.23
N THR A 291 3.17 14.54 -18.11
CA THR A 291 2.62 15.92 -18.06
C THR A 291 1.57 16.16 -16.96
N ALA A 292 1.31 15.22 -16.05
CA ALA A 292 0.43 15.50 -14.91
C ALA A 292 1.23 16.08 -13.74
N ALA A 293 1.18 17.40 -13.57
CA ALA A 293 1.71 18.15 -12.42
C ALA A 293 0.95 17.87 -11.09
N ASP A 294 0.21 16.77 -11.01
CA ASP A 294 -0.64 16.41 -9.88
C ASP A 294 -0.33 14.96 -9.45
N THR A 295 0.31 14.83 -8.29
CA THR A 295 1.05 13.65 -7.82
C THR A 295 0.16 12.43 -7.50
N ASN A 296 -1.16 12.57 -7.54
CA ASN A 296 -2.12 11.46 -7.33
C ASN A 296 -2.45 10.65 -8.59
N SER A 297 -1.94 11.05 -9.77
CA SER A 297 -2.21 10.38 -11.05
C SER A 297 -1.18 9.32 -11.46
N ALA A 298 -0.10 9.16 -10.69
CA ALA A 298 1.01 8.25 -10.97
C ALA A 298 0.71 6.76 -10.71
N GLY A 299 -0.49 6.40 -10.25
CA GLY A 299 -0.86 5.01 -9.98
C GLY A 299 -2.33 4.81 -9.62
N ILE A 300 -2.79 3.57 -9.74
CA ILE A 300 -4.17 3.16 -9.46
C ILE A 300 -4.29 2.59 -8.04
N PRO A 301 -5.33 2.93 -7.26
CA PRO A 301 -5.54 2.30 -5.95
C PRO A 301 -5.60 0.77 -6.05
N LYS A 302 -4.98 0.09 -5.09
CA LYS A 302 -4.85 -1.38 -5.09
C LYS A 302 -6.19 -2.10 -5.17
N LEU A 303 -7.23 -1.56 -4.54
CA LEU A 303 -8.58 -2.13 -4.55
C LEU A 303 -9.59 -1.06 -4.99
N GLY A 304 -10.45 -1.40 -5.95
CA GLY A 304 -11.53 -0.52 -6.40
C GLY A 304 -12.91 -1.12 -6.23
N TYR A 305 -13.94 -0.31 -6.47
CA TYR A 305 -15.34 -0.67 -6.37
C TYR A 305 -15.97 -0.66 -7.76
N GLY A 306 -16.48 -1.82 -8.20
CA GLY A 306 -17.07 -1.96 -9.53
C GLY A 306 -18.55 -1.59 -9.58
N CYS A 307 -18.93 -0.73 -10.52
CA CYS A 307 -20.30 -0.20 -10.67
C CYS A 307 -21.15 -0.92 -11.72
N TRP A 308 -20.63 -1.97 -12.36
CA TRP A 308 -21.38 -2.76 -13.34
C TRP A 308 -22.65 -3.35 -12.73
N ASN A 309 -23.80 -3.08 -13.35
CA ASN A 309 -25.12 -3.62 -12.97
C ASN A 309 -25.45 -3.44 -11.48
N LEU A 310 -25.11 -2.27 -10.95
CA LEU A 310 -25.73 -1.77 -9.73
C LEU A 310 -27.13 -1.26 -10.10
N PRO A 311 -28.17 -1.56 -9.29
CA PRO A 311 -29.48 -0.97 -9.50
C PRO A 311 -29.39 0.55 -9.41
N ASN A 312 -29.89 1.27 -10.41
CA ASN A 312 -29.75 2.72 -10.51
C ASN A 312 -30.26 3.41 -9.23
N GLU A 313 -31.40 2.98 -8.70
CA GLU A 313 -32.00 3.52 -7.49
C GLU A 313 -31.16 3.34 -6.21
N LYS A 314 -30.13 2.48 -6.25
CA LYS A 314 -29.19 2.25 -5.14
C LYS A 314 -27.77 2.69 -5.46
N ALA A 315 -27.44 2.95 -6.72
CA ALA A 315 -26.05 3.15 -7.15
C ALA A 315 -25.39 4.33 -6.43
N ALA A 316 -26.09 5.44 -6.23
CA ALA A 316 -25.57 6.59 -5.49
C ALA A 316 -25.24 6.24 -4.02
N ASP A 317 -26.13 5.52 -3.33
CA ASP A 317 -25.93 5.10 -1.94
C ASP A 317 -24.78 4.09 -1.80
N LEU A 318 -24.69 3.14 -2.73
CA LEU A 318 -23.66 2.11 -2.73
C LEU A 318 -22.27 2.71 -3.00
N VAL A 319 -22.17 3.67 -3.92
CA VAL A 319 -20.90 4.38 -4.18
C VAL A 319 -20.50 5.23 -2.99
N TYR A 320 -21.44 5.95 -2.37
CA TYR A 320 -21.18 6.70 -1.14
C TYR A 320 -20.67 5.77 -0.02
N ALA A 321 -21.34 4.63 0.19
CA ALA A 321 -20.94 3.64 1.20
C ALA A 321 -19.57 3.00 0.89
N ALA A 322 -19.22 2.82 -0.38
CA ALA A 322 -17.88 2.36 -0.78
C ALA A 322 -16.81 3.40 -0.40
N LEU A 323 -17.04 4.68 -0.68
CA LEU A 323 -16.11 5.74 -0.30
C LEU A 323 -15.98 5.88 1.23
N GLU A 324 -17.08 5.72 1.99
CA GLU A 324 -17.05 5.65 3.46
C GLU A 324 -16.29 4.43 4.00
N ALA A 325 -16.43 3.26 3.35
CA ALA A 325 -15.70 2.06 3.74
C ALA A 325 -14.18 2.19 3.52
N GLY A 326 -13.73 3.16 2.72
CA GLY A 326 -12.33 3.43 2.45
C GLY A 326 -11.90 3.19 1.01
N TYR A 327 -12.80 2.79 0.10
CA TYR A 327 -12.47 2.73 -1.31
C TYR A 327 -12.07 4.11 -1.83
N ARG A 328 -11.04 4.14 -2.68
CA ARG A 328 -10.61 5.34 -3.40
C ARG A 328 -10.53 5.13 -4.90
N HIS A 329 -10.97 3.97 -5.41
CA HIS A 329 -11.11 3.71 -6.84
C HIS A 329 -12.56 3.31 -7.14
N ILE A 330 -13.22 4.07 -8.02
CA ILE A 330 -14.57 3.79 -8.52
C ILE A 330 -14.46 3.43 -10.01
N ASP A 331 -14.90 2.22 -10.37
CA ASP A 331 -14.89 1.74 -11.75
C ASP A 331 -16.30 1.76 -12.36
N SER A 332 -16.49 2.61 -13.36
CA SER A 332 -17.73 2.87 -14.09
C SER A 332 -17.57 2.54 -15.59
N ALA A 333 -18.65 2.67 -16.36
CA ALA A 333 -18.63 2.70 -17.82
C ALA A 333 -19.93 3.27 -18.37
N ALA A 334 -19.86 3.95 -19.52
CA ALA A 334 -21.04 4.51 -20.19
C ALA A 334 -22.15 3.47 -20.46
N ILE A 335 -21.78 2.25 -20.87
CA ILE A 335 -22.75 1.19 -21.17
C ILE A 335 -23.47 0.63 -19.93
N TYR A 336 -23.00 0.93 -18.72
CA TYR A 336 -23.67 0.46 -17.49
C TYR A 336 -24.97 1.22 -17.22
N GLN A 337 -25.19 2.36 -17.91
CA GLN A 337 -26.40 3.18 -17.82
C GLN A 337 -26.72 3.66 -16.40
N ASN A 338 -25.70 3.77 -15.55
CA ASN A 338 -25.81 4.24 -14.17
C ASN A 338 -24.73 5.27 -13.78
N GLU A 339 -23.99 5.80 -14.77
CA GLU A 339 -22.94 6.81 -14.52
C GLU A 339 -23.51 8.05 -13.83
N ARG A 340 -24.76 8.41 -14.13
CA ARG A 340 -25.46 9.52 -13.49
C ARG A 340 -25.58 9.33 -11.98
N GLU A 341 -26.03 8.16 -11.56
CA GLU A 341 -26.22 7.82 -10.15
C GLU A 341 -24.87 7.59 -9.44
N VAL A 342 -23.88 7.03 -10.15
CA VAL A 342 -22.50 6.94 -9.64
C VAL A 342 -21.94 8.34 -9.36
N GLY A 343 -22.12 9.28 -10.29
CA GLY A 343 -21.72 10.68 -10.14
C GLY A 343 -22.40 11.39 -8.97
N GLN A 344 -23.69 11.11 -8.76
CA GLN A 344 -24.43 11.60 -7.58
C GLN A 344 -23.83 11.07 -6.27
N GLY A 345 -23.48 9.79 -6.20
CA GLY A 345 -22.84 9.18 -5.03
C GLY A 345 -21.48 9.81 -4.71
N ILE A 346 -20.64 9.98 -5.73
CA ILE A 346 -19.34 10.67 -5.62
C ILE A 346 -19.53 12.10 -5.12
N THR A 347 -20.38 12.87 -5.80
CA THR A 347 -20.64 14.28 -5.47
C THR A 347 -21.18 14.44 -4.06
N ARG A 348 -22.08 13.54 -3.63
CA ARG A 348 -22.61 13.53 -2.27
C ARG A 348 -21.51 13.32 -1.23
N TRP A 349 -20.62 12.36 -1.47
CA TRP A 349 -19.52 12.05 -0.54
C TRP A 349 -18.48 13.16 -0.46
N LEU A 350 -18.07 13.74 -1.60
CA LEU A 350 -17.14 14.87 -1.63
C LEU A 350 -17.72 16.08 -0.88
N LYS A 351 -19.00 16.40 -1.08
CA LYS A 351 -19.68 17.48 -0.36
C LYS A 351 -19.80 17.22 1.14
N ALA A 352 -20.13 15.99 1.54
CA ALA A 352 -20.30 15.63 2.94
C ALA A 352 -18.99 15.64 3.73
N THR A 353 -17.87 15.31 3.08
CA THR A 353 -16.55 15.17 3.74
C THR A 353 -15.62 16.37 3.53
N GLY A 354 -15.88 17.21 2.52
CA GLY A 354 -14.94 18.26 2.11
C GLY A 354 -13.68 17.72 1.41
N THR A 355 -13.62 16.41 1.12
CA THR A 355 -12.47 15.77 0.46
C THR A 355 -12.32 16.30 -0.97
N PRO A 356 -11.11 16.66 -1.43
CA PRO A 356 -10.92 17.10 -2.80
C PRO A 356 -11.10 15.95 -3.81
N ARG A 357 -11.61 16.26 -5.01
CA ARG A 357 -11.81 15.27 -6.09
C ARG A 357 -10.53 14.49 -6.45
N SER A 358 -9.36 15.07 -6.23
CA SER A 358 -8.05 14.46 -6.46
C SER A 358 -7.73 13.27 -5.55
N GLU A 359 -8.49 13.06 -4.46
CA GLU A 359 -8.30 11.93 -3.54
C GLU A 359 -8.97 10.63 -4.01
N ILE A 360 -9.89 10.72 -4.96
CA ILE A 360 -10.55 9.55 -5.54
C ILE A 360 -10.05 9.32 -6.98
N PHE A 361 -9.98 8.06 -7.37
CA PHE A 361 -9.61 7.61 -8.71
C PHE A 361 -10.87 7.10 -9.40
N VAL A 362 -11.30 7.76 -10.49
CA VAL A 362 -12.50 7.38 -11.22
C VAL A 362 -12.12 6.87 -12.61
N THR A 363 -12.51 5.62 -12.87
CA THR A 363 -12.36 4.96 -14.16
C THR A 363 -13.71 4.96 -14.90
N SER A 364 -13.72 5.30 -16.18
CA SER A 364 -14.84 4.98 -17.08
C SER A 364 -14.34 4.43 -18.41
N LYS A 365 -15.25 4.04 -19.30
CA LYS A 365 -14.94 3.27 -20.50
C LYS A 365 -15.68 3.78 -21.74
N LEU A 366 -14.94 4.04 -22.81
CA LEU A 366 -15.44 4.36 -24.14
C LEU A 366 -16.16 3.15 -24.73
N TRP A 367 -17.45 3.29 -25.01
CA TRP A 367 -18.25 2.24 -25.61
C TRP A 367 -18.05 2.13 -27.13
N LEU A 368 -18.35 0.97 -27.69
CA LEU A 368 -18.04 0.58 -29.06
C LEU A 368 -18.65 1.48 -30.15
N ASN A 369 -19.82 2.07 -29.94
CA ASN A 369 -20.46 3.00 -30.90
C ASN A 369 -19.78 4.38 -30.94
N SER A 370 -18.90 4.65 -29.97
CA SER A 370 -18.21 5.93 -29.78
C SER A 370 -16.77 5.92 -30.30
N LYS A 371 -16.32 4.83 -30.93
CA LYS A 371 -14.91 4.62 -31.31
C LYS A 371 -14.47 5.33 -32.58
N LYS A 372 -15.37 5.89 -33.37
CA LYS A 372 -14.95 6.79 -34.46
C LYS A 372 -14.14 7.95 -33.87
N PRO A 373 -13.01 8.34 -34.47
CA PRO A 373 -12.16 9.41 -33.94
C PRO A 373 -12.93 10.68 -33.59
N GLU A 374 -13.86 11.10 -34.44
CA GLU A 374 -14.71 12.27 -34.25
C GLU A 374 -15.72 12.13 -33.09
N ASN A 375 -16.03 10.90 -32.67
CA ASN A 375 -16.99 10.60 -31.61
C ASN A 375 -16.34 10.34 -30.24
N VAL A 376 -15.03 10.04 -30.19
CA VAL A 376 -14.32 9.78 -28.92
C VAL A 376 -14.51 10.92 -27.92
N THR A 377 -14.34 12.17 -28.37
CA THR A 377 -14.54 13.35 -27.52
C THR A 377 -15.98 13.47 -27.05
N ARG A 378 -16.96 13.11 -27.90
CA ARG A 378 -18.38 13.19 -27.57
C ARG A 378 -18.78 12.16 -26.52
N GLY A 379 -18.33 10.91 -26.68
CA GLY A 379 -18.54 9.86 -25.68
C GLY A 379 -17.92 10.22 -24.32
N LEU A 380 -16.68 10.72 -24.31
CA LEU A 380 -16.02 11.17 -23.08
C LEU A 380 -16.78 12.33 -22.42
N ASN A 381 -17.22 13.34 -23.18
CA ASN A 381 -18.00 14.45 -22.65
C ASN A 381 -19.31 13.97 -22.00
N LYS A 382 -20.01 13.02 -22.63
CA LYS A 382 -21.24 12.47 -22.09
C LYS A 382 -21.00 11.75 -20.76
N THR A 383 -19.93 10.94 -20.68
CA THR A 383 -19.51 10.29 -19.43
C THR A 383 -19.18 11.31 -18.33
N LEU A 384 -18.43 12.37 -18.65
CA LEU A 384 -18.09 13.43 -17.70
C LEU A 384 -19.34 14.19 -17.20
N GLU A 385 -20.28 14.48 -18.10
CA GLU A 385 -21.57 15.08 -17.77
C GLU A 385 -22.38 14.19 -16.83
N ASP A 386 -22.54 12.90 -17.16
CA ASP A 386 -23.30 11.96 -16.32
C ASP A 386 -22.65 11.79 -14.95
N LEU A 387 -21.34 11.58 -14.89
CA LEU A 387 -20.59 11.47 -13.64
C LEU A 387 -20.53 12.80 -12.86
N GLN A 388 -20.89 13.92 -13.46
CA GLN A 388 -20.75 15.27 -12.89
C GLN A 388 -19.30 15.59 -12.51
N LEU A 389 -18.36 15.23 -13.39
CA LEU A 389 -16.91 15.39 -13.19
C LEU A 389 -16.29 16.25 -14.29
N GLU A 390 -15.22 16.96 -13.94
CA GLU A 390 -14.43 17.73 -14.91
C GLU A 390 -13.39 16.86 -15.65
N TYR A 391 -12.94 15.78 -15.00
CA TYR A 391 -11.97 14.85 -15.56
C TYR A 391 -12.13 13.42 -15.02
N LEU A 392 -11.61 12.46 -15.77
CA LEU A 392 -11.41 11.07 -15.35
C LEU A 392 -9.95 10.79 -15.01
N ASP A 393 -9.70 9.91 -14.05
CA ASP A 393 -8.35 9.47 -13.72
C ASP A 393 -7.86 8.43 -14.74
N LEU A 394 -8.79 7.62 -15.27
CA LEU A 394 -8.53 6.61 -16.30
C LEU A 394 -9.72 6.48 -17.25
N TYR A 395 -9.47 6.52 -18.55
CA TYR A 395 -10.48 6.25 -19.58
C TYR A 395 -10.05 5.08 -20.48
N LEU A 396 -10.86 4.02 -20.49
CA LEU A 396 -10.52 2.76 -21.18
C LEU A 396 -11.29 2.60 -22.49
N ILE A 397 -10.67 2.02 -23.53
CA ILE A 397 -11.47 1.36 -24.58
C ILE A 397 -12.12 0.12 -23.95
N HIS A 398 -13.45 0.03 -23.99
CA HIS A 398 -14.17 -1.04 -23.29
C HIS A 398 -13.96 -2.43 -23.93
N TRP A 399 -13.99 -2.51 -25.26
CA TRP A 399 -13.75 -3.73 -26.03
C TRP A 399 -13.04 -3.39 -27.35
N PRO A 400 -12.22 -4.30 -27.92
CA PRO A 400 -11.67 -4.13 -29.27
C PRO A 400 -12.78 -4.18 -30.33
N GLY A 401 -12.54 -3.61 -31.52
CA GLY A 401 -13.55 -3.53 -32.60
C GLY A 401 -14.53 -2.36 -32.41
N ALA A 402 -15.47 -2.11 -33.35
CA ALA A 402 -16.36 -0.95 -33.28
C ALA A 402 -17.81 -1.28 -33.69
N LEU A 403 -18.77 -0.58 -33.10
CA LEU A 403 -20.16 -0.61 -33.55
C LEU A 403 -20.47 0.64 -34.37
N ALA A 404 -21.50 0.54 -35.22
CA ALA A 404 -22.08 1.70 -35.86
C ALA A 404 -22.49 2.72 -34.79
N THR A 405 -22.34 4.00 -35.09
CA THR A 405 -22.62 5.09 -34.14
C THR A 405 -24.09 5.15 -33.73
N GLY A 406 -25.00 4.73 -34.63
CA GLY A 406 -26.44 4.85 -34.44
C GLY A 406 -26.98 6.23 -34.86
N PRO A 407 -28.30 6.35 -35.09
CA PRO A 407 -28.94 7.63 -35.40
C PRO A 407 -28.97 8.55 -34.17
N ASN A 408 -28.90 9.87 -34.38
CA ASN A 408 -29.01 10.89 -33.32
C ASN A 408 -28.02 10.73 -32.16
N TYR A 409 -26.80 10.29 -32.46
CA TYR A 409 -25.79 10.04 -31.43
C TYR A 409 -25.33 11.31 -30.71
N ASP A 410 -25.62 11.34 -29.40
CA ASP A 410 -25.33 12.42 -28.47
C ASP A 410 -24.10 12.14 -27.58
N GLY A 411 -23.45 10.98 -27.76
CA GLY A 411 -22.38 10.52 -26.88
C GLY A 411 -22.76 9.31 -26.03
N SER A 412 -24.06 9.00 -25.92
CA SER A 412 -24.54 7.87 -25.13
C SER A 412 -24.11 6.51 -25.69
N ALA A 413 -23.84 5.58 -24.79
CA ALA A 413 -23.52 4.20 -25.15
C ALA A 413 -24.77 3.49 -25.69
N GLN A 414 -24.68 2.96 -26.91
CA GLN A 414 -25.76 2.26 -27.58
C GLN A 414 -25.24 0.98 -28.25
N ILE A 415 -26.13 0.04 -28.52
CA ILE A 415 -25.87 -1.14 -29.34
C ILE A 415 -26.85 -1.08 -30.52
N PRO A 416 -26.54 -0.33 -31.60
CA PRO A 416 -27.41 -0.30 -32.77
C PRO A 416 -27.52 -1.71 -33.36
N GLN A 417 -28.73 -2.11 -33.74
CA GLN A 417 -29.02 -3.46 -34.23
C GLN A 417 -29.65 -3.41 -35.63
N ASP A 418 -29.47 -4.48 -36.39
CA ASP A 418 -30.21 -4.72 -37.62
C ASP A 418 -31.66 -5.15 -37.34
N ASP A 419 -32.41 -5.41 -38.41
CA ASP A 419 -33.80 -5.88 -38.37
C ASP A 419 -33.97 -7.27 -37.72
N LYS A 420 -32.88 -7.98 -37.45
CA LYS A 420 -32.84 -9.29 -36.80
C LYS A 420 -32.29 -9.23 -35.37
N GLY A 421 -31.98 -8.03 -34.86
CA GLY A 421 -31.47 -7.83 -33.51
C GLY A 421 -29.95 -8.05 -33.38
N PHE A 422 -29.20 -8.19 -34.47
CA PHE A 422 -27.75 -8.33 -34.41
C PHE A 422 -27.06 -6.95 -34.37
N PRO A 423 -26.00 -6.77 -33.57
CA PRO A 423 -25.26 -5.51 -33.52
C PRO A 423 -24.69 -5.11 -34.89
N LEU A 424 -24.93 -3.85 -35.28
CA LEU A 424 -24.36 -3.24 -36.46
C LEU A 424 -22.90 -2.87 -36.18
N LYS A 425 -21.97 -3.47 -36.89
CA LYS A 425 -20.53 -3.23 -36.76
C LYS A 425 -20.06 -2.16 -37.71
N ASP A 426 -19.05 -1.40 -37.29
CA ASP A 426 -18.33 -0.49 -38.17
C ASP A 426 -16.92 -1.03 -38.44
N HIS A 427 -16.74 -1.62 -39.62
CA HIS A 427 -15.48 -2.21 -40.04
C HIS A 427 -14.45 -1.20 -40.54
N ASN A 428 -14.85 0.07 -40.72
CA ASN A 428 -13.97 1.13 -41.22
C ASN A 428 -13.22 1.84 -40.10
N VAL A 429 -13.53 1.54 -38.83
CA VAL A 429 -12.85 2.11 -37.68
C VAL A 429 -11.65 1.24 -37.32
N GLU A 430 -10.46 1.79 -37.46
CA GLU A 430 -9.24 1.15 -37.00
C GLU A 430 -8.93 1.51 -35.54
N GLU A 431 -8.37 0.54 -34.80
CA GLU A 431 -8.06 0.69 -33.38
C GLU A 431 -7.01 1.80 -33.14
N LYS A 432 -6.04 1.94 -34.05
CA LYS A 432 -4.99 2.97 -34.00
C LYS A 432 -5.56 4.39 -34.09
N ASP A 433 -6.63 4.58 -34.88
CA ASP A 433 -7.24 5.90 -35.08
C ASP A 433 -8.10 6.27 -33.87
N THR A 434 -8.79 5.28 -33.29
CA THR A 434 -9.48 5.43 -32.00
C THR A 434 -8.49 5.80 -30.90
N TRP A 435 -7.36 5.11 -30.83
CA TRP A 435 -6.32 5.37 -29.83
C TRP A 435 -5.70 6.75 -30.00
N ALA A 436 -5.34 7.14 -31.22
CA ALA A 436 -4.83 8.49 -31.49
C ALA A 436 -5.83 9.58 -31.06
N ALA A 437 -7.14 9.36 -31.25
CA ALA A 437 -8.16 10.28 -30.75
C ALA A 437 -8.22 10.33 -29.21
N LEU A 438 -8.06 9.19 -28.51
CA LEU A 438 -7.94 9.16 -27.05
C LEU A 438 -6.70 9.90 -26.53
N GLU A 439 -5.56 9.76 -27.22
CA GLU A 439 -4.31 10.45 -26.87
C GLU A 439 -4.49 11.97 -26.84
N THR A 440 -5.34 12.53 -27.72
CA THR A 440 -5.62 13.98 -27.73
C THR A 440 -6.42 14.47 -26.52
N GLN A 441 -7.01 13.58 -25.72
CA GLN A 441 -7.80 13.95 -24.53
C GLN A 441 -6.96 14.06 -23.25
N VAL A 442 -5.70 13.62 -23.31
CA VAL A 442 -4.76 13.60 -22.18
C VAL A 442 -3.88 14.87 -22.18
N PRO A 443 -3.64 15.52 -21.01
CA PRO A 443 -4.14 15.20 -19.67
C PRO A 443 -5.41 15.97 -19.26
N GLN A 444 -6.06 16.69 -20.18
CA GLN A 444 -7.10 17.66 -19.83
C GLN A 444 -8.38 16.99 -19.34
N LYS A 445 -8.96 16.08 -20.12
CA LYS A 445 -10.25 15.43 -19.81
C LYS A 445 -10.07 14.05 -19.17
N CYS A 446 -8.95 13.40 -19.43
CA CYS A 446 -8.54 12.20 -18.72
C CYS A 446 -7.05 12.28 -18.38
N LYS A 447 -6.67 11.79 -17.18
CA LYS A 447 -5.27 11.76 -16.75
C LYS A 447 -4.51 10.60 -17.38
N ASN A 448 -5.17 9.46 -17.52
CA ASN A 448 -4.62 8.25 -18.12
C ASN A 448 -5.62 7.63 -19.11
N ILE A 449 -5.10 6.87 -20.07
CA ILE A 449 -5.89 6.08 -21.02
C ILE A 449 -5.46 4.63 -21.00
N GLY A 450 -6.38 3.72 -21.27
CA GLY A 450 -6.10 2.29 -21.24
C GLY A 450 -7.06 1.48 -22.09
N ILE A 451 -7.00 0.17 -21.92
CA ILE A 451 -7.73 -0.81 -22.72
C ILE A 451 -8.38 -1.86 -21.83
N SER A 452 -9.46 -2.46 -22.31
CA SER A 452 -10.15 -3.55 -21.63
C SER A 452 -10.49 -4.65 -22.63
N ASN A 453 -10.35 -5.91 -22.19
CA ASN A 453 -10.65 -7.11 -22.98
C ASN A 453 -9.73 -7.35 -24.19
N TYR A 454 -8.51 -6.81 -24.16
CA TYR A 454 -7.52 -7.04 -25.21
C TYR A 454 -6.68 -8.28 -24.95
N THR A 455 -6.34 -9.01 -26.01
CA THR A 455 -5.38 -10.12 -25.98
C THR A 455 -3.93 -9.64 -26.09
N LYS A 456 -2.98 -10.57 -25.94
CA LYS A 456 -1.55 -10.28 -26.07
C LYS A 456 -1.22 -9.77 -27.48
N SER A 457 -1.77 -10.41 -28.51
CA SER A 457 -1.56 -10.00 -29.91
C SER A 457 -2.14 -8.61 -30.19
N GLU A 458 -3.34 -8.31 -29.69
CA GLU A 458 -4.00 -7.01 -29.86
C GLU A 458 -3.23 -5.88 -29.15
N ILE A 459 -2.70 -6.14 -27.95
CA ILE A 459 -1.82 -5.18 -27.24
C ILE A 459 -0.55 -4.93 -28.06
N ALA A 460 0.09 -5.99 -28.56
CA ALA A 460 1.30 -5.87 -29.35
C ALA A 460 1.08 -5.05 -30.64
N ASP A 461 -0.08 -5.21 -31.27
CA ASP A 461 -0.47 -4.45 -32.45
C ASP A 461 -0.72 -2.97 -32.12
N LEU A 462 -1.44 -2.67 -31.04
CA LEU A 462 -1.69 -1.30 -30.59
C LEU A 462 -0.38 -0.56 -30.31
N LEU A 463 0.56 -1.19 -29.59
CA LEU A 463 1.85 -0.62 -29.21
C LEU A 463 2.75 -0.24 -30.40
N LYS A 464 2.48 -0.75 -31.61
CA LYS A 464 3.22 -0.33 -32.83
C LYS A 464 2.92 1.12 -33.23
N THR A 465 1.77 1.65 -32.81
CA THR A 465 1.27 2.96 -33.26
C THR A 465 0.99 3.94 -32.11
N ALA A 466 0.81 3.43 -30.89
CA ALA A 466 0.56 4.23 -29.70
C ALA A 466 1.74 5.15 -29.37
N LYS A 467 1.48 6.46 -29.26
CA LYS A 467 2.40 7.47 -28.74
C LYS A 467 2.35 7.52 -27.21
N ILE A 468 1.17 7.40 -26.64
CA ILE A 468 0.94 7.20 -25.21
C ILE A 468 0.63 5.72 -25.01
N ARG A 469 1.47 5.02 -24.26
CA ARG A 469 1.22 3.61 -23.93
C ARG A 469 -0.03 3.49 -23.05
N PRO A 470 -0.84 2.42 -23.20
CA PRO A 470 -1.94 2.16 -22.28
C PRO A 470 -1.43 2.07 -20.84
N SER A 471 -2.00 2.85 -19.92
CA SER A 471 -1.61 2.82 -18.50
C SER A 471 -2.16 1.57 -17.80
N SER A 472 -3.32 1.07 -18.24
CA SER A 472 -3.99 -0.09 -17.64
C SER A 472 -4.63 -1.00 -18.68
N LEU A 473 -4.59 -2.31 -18.41
CA LEU A 473 -5.36 -3.37 -19.04
C LEU A 473 -6.38 -3.89 -18.04
N GLN A 474 -7.67 -3.74 -18.32
CA GLN A 474 -8.75 -4.30 -17.50
C GLN A 474 -9.32 -5.57 -18.13
N VAL A 475 -9.18 -6.71 -17.46
CA VAL A 475 -9.58 -8.05 -17.97
C VAL A 475 -10.19 -8.92 -16.87
N GLU A 476 -10.90 -9.98 -17.26
CA GLU A 476 -11.44 -10.96 -16.31
C GLU A 476 -10.34 -11.74 -15.62
N LEU A 477 -10.14 -11.54 -14.33
CA LEU A 477 -9.12 -12.29 -13.59
C LEU A 477 -9.65 -12.70 -12.23
N HIS A 478 -9.44 -13.98 -11.92
CA HIS A 478 -9.80 -14.60 -10.65
C HIS A 478 -9.09 -15.96 -10.54
N VAL A 479 -9.31 -16.69 -9.45
CA VAL A 479 -8.64 -17.97 -9.17
C VAL A 479 -8.76 -18.95 -10.34
N TYR A 480 -9.91 -19.06 -11.01
CA TYR A 480 -10.10 -19.97 -12.15
C TYR A 480 -9.68 -19.45 -13.54
N ASN A 481 -9.39 -18.16 -13.69
CA ASN A 481 -8.97 -17.56 -14.96
C ASN A 481 -7.85 -16.56 -14.69
N GLN A 482 -6.62 -17.05 -14.71
CA GLN A 482 -5.47 -16.27 -14.25
C GLN A 482 -4.67 -15.61 -15.39
N GLN A 483 -4.85 -16.08 -16.64
CA GLN A 483 -4.22 -15.56 -17.86
C GLN A 483 -2.72 -15.19 -17.69
N PRO A 484 -1.87 -16.09 -17.17
CA PRO A 484 -0.52 -15.75 -16.71
C PRO A 484 0.36 -15.12 -17.80
N GLU A 485 0.26 -15.62 -19.04
CA GLU A 485 1.00 -15.08 -20.19
C GLU A 485 0.58 -13.66 -20.55
N LEU A 486 -0.71 -13.36 -20.51
CA LEU A 486 -1.24 -12.01 -20.79
C LEU A 486 -0.83 -11.04 -19.69
N VAL A 487 -1.02 -11.42 -18.42
CA VAL A 487 -0.66 -10.60 -17.25
C VAL A 487 0.82 -10.27 -17.27
N LYS A 488 1.68 -11.29 -17.41
CA LYS A 488 3.13 -11.12 -17.48
C LYS A 488 3.54 -10.24 -18.64
N TYR A 489 2.93 -10.43 -19.81
CA TYR A 489 3.21 -9.59 -20.97
C TYR A 489 2.82 -8.13 -20.74
N ALA A 490 1.58 -7.86 -20.29
CA ALA A 490 1.12 -6.50 -20.00
C ALA A 490 2.03 -5.78 -19.00
N GLN A 491 2.35 -6.45 -17.87
CA GLN A 491 3.26 -5.91 -16.85
C GLN A 491 4.67 -5.66 -17.40
N SER A 492 5.20 -6.55 -18.25
CA SER A 492 6.50 -6.34 -18.93
C SER A 492 6.53 -5.13 -19.85
N GLN A 493 5.38 -4.71 -20.37
CA GLN A 493 5.24 -3.51 -21.18
C GLN A 493 5.01 -2.25 -20.33
N GLY A 494 4.98 -2.39 -19.00
CA GLY A 494 4.66 -1.34 -18.05
C GLY A 494 3.18 -0.97 -18.04
N ILE A 495 2.30 -1.89 -18.44
CA ILE A 495 0.84 -1.73 -18.43
C ILE A 495 0.32 -2.37 -17.14
N GLN A 496 -0.32 -1.58 -16.28
CA GLN A 496 -0.90 -2.10 -15.04
C GLN A 496 -2.11 -2.99 -15.34
N VAL A 497 -2.37 -4.01 -14.52
CA VAL A 497 -3.51 -4.91 -14.74
C VAL A 497 -4.60 -4.67 -13.69
N THR A 498 -5.85 -4.57 -14.15
CA THR A 498 -7.05 -4.45 -13.33
C THR A 498 -7.95 -5.67 -13.57
N ALA A 499 -8.39 -6.33 -12.50
CA ALA A 499 -9.22 -7.51 -12.55
C ALA A 499 -10.70 -7.17 -12.36
N TYR A 500 -11.50 -7.31 -13.42
CA TYR A 500 -12.96 -7.38 -13.28
C TYR A 500 -13.40 -8.82 -12.97
N SER A 501 -14.61 -8.96 -12.40
CA SER A 501 -15.16 -10.24 -11.93
C SER A 501 -14.19 -11.02 -11.04
N PRO A 502 -13.59 -10.43 -9.98
CA PRO A 502 -12.61 -11.11 -9.14
C PRO A 502 -13.16 -12.36 -8.41
N PHE A 503 -14.49 -12.54 -8.40
CA PHE A 503 -15.19 -13.69 -7.83
C PHE A 503 -15.78 -14.64 -8.89
N GLY A 504 -15.44 -14.45 -10.16
CA GLY A 504 -15.94 -15.26 -11.28
C GLY A 504 -17.45 -15.16 -11.49
N GLY A 505 -18.12 -16.30 -11.49
CA GLY A 505 -19.52 -16.48 -11.91
C GLY A 505 -20.62 -15.97 -10.97
N LEU A 506 -20.30 -15.24 -9.89
CA LEU A 506 -21.29 -14.77 -8.89
C LEU A 506 -22.35 -13.83 -9.46
N ASN A 507 -22.11 -13.33 -10.65
CA ASN A 507 -23.02 -12.50 -11.38
C ASN A 507 -24.20 -13.31 -11.94
N HIS A 508 -25.42 -12.79 -11.87
CA HIS A 508 -26.59 -13.49 -12.40
C HIS A 508 -26.53 -13.69 -13.92
N ILE A 509 -25.86 -12.80 -14.65
CA ILE A 509 -25.66 -13.00 -16.10
C ILE A 509 -24.70 -14.16 -16.41
N TYR A 510 -23.91 -14.61 -15.42
CA TYR A 510 -22.98 -15.74 -15.51
C TYR A 510 -23.51 -16.99 -14.78
N GLY A 511 -24.77 -16.95 -14.31
CA GLY A 511 -25.44 -18.07 -13.63
C GLY A 511 -25.37 -18.05 -12.10
N SER A 512 -24.90 -16.96 -11.46
CA SER A 512 -24.85 -16.80 -10.00
C SER A 512 -24.11 -17.92 -9.27
N ASN A 513 -23.02 -18.41 -9.84
CA ASN A 513 -22.28 -19.52 -9.27
C ASN A 513 -21.12 -19.01 -8.40
N ALA A 514 -20.91 -19.67 -7.25
CA ALA A 514 -19.88 -19.30 -6.28
C ALA A 514 -18.60 -20.14 -6.38
N GLU A 515 -18.39 -20.88 -7.48
CA GLU A 515 -17.35 -21.92 -7.55
C GLU A 515 -15.92 -21.39 -7.32
N VAL A 516 -15.66 -20.14 -7.70
CA VAL A 516 -14.36 -19.49 -7.48
C VAL A 516 -14.10 -19.22 -6.00
N VAL A 517 -15.07 -18.65 -5.29
CA VAL A 517 -14.93 -18.35 -3.85
C VAL A 517 -15.15 -19.60 -2.99
N GLU A 518 -15.82 -20.61 -3.51
CA GLU A 518 -16.07 -21.88 -2.82
C GLU A 518 -15.01 -22.96 -3.10
N ASP A 519 -13.97 -22.63 -3.86
CA ASP A 519 -12.88 -23.55 -4.18
C ASP A 519 -12.21 -24.09 -2.90
N PRO A 520 -11.85 -25.39 -2.84
CA PRO A 520 -11.21 -25.97 -1.66
C PRO A 520 -9.94 -25.24 -1.21
N ALA A 521 -9.10 -24.77 -2.14
CA ALA A 521 -7.90 -24.02 -1.81
C ALA A 521 -8.25 -22.65 -1.20
N VAL A 522 -9.24 -21.97 -1.76
CA VAL A 522 -9.74 -20.69 -1.23
C VAL A 522 -10.30 -20.87 0.18
N LYS A 523 -11.11 -21.89 0.42
CA LYS A 523 -11.68 -22.19 1.75
C LYS A 523 -10.61 -22.51 2.79
N ALA A 524 -9.65 -23.36 2.42
CA ALA A 524 -8.56 -23.74 3.32
C ALA A 524 -7.73 -22.50 3.72
N LEU A 525 -7.45 -21.62 2.77
CA LEU A 525 -6.75 -20.37 3.06
C LEU A 525 -7.60 -19.37 3.83
N ALA A 526 -8.91 -19.28 3.56
CA ALA A 526 -9.81 -18.42 4.33
C ALA A 526 -9.82 -18.82 5.81
N GLN A 527 -9.82 -20.13 6.09
CA GLN A 527 -9.67 -20.65 7.44
C GLN A 527 -8.28 -20.35 8.03
N LYS A 528 -7.20 -20.60 7.28
CA LYS A 528 -5.81 -20.33 7.71
C LYS A 528 -5.61 -18.86 8.10
N TYR A 529 -6.14 -17.95 7.31
CA TYR A 529 -6.01 -16.51 7.49
C TYR A 529 -7.16 -15.88 8.28
N GLN A 530 -8.11 -16.66 8.79
CA GLN A 530 -9.28 -16.16 9.54
C GLN A 530 -9.99 -14.99 8.82
N THR A 531 -10.17 -15.12 7.51
CA THR A 531 -10.84 -14.11 6.67
C THR A 531 -11.93 -14.75 5.80
N SER A 532 -12.64 -13.95 5.01
CA SER A 532 -13.67 -14.45 4.10
C SER A 532 -13.05 -15.07 2.84
N ASN A 533 -13.79 -16.00 2.21
CA ASN A 533 -13.42 -16.55 0.90
C ASN A 533 -13.22 -15.45 -0.16
N HIS A 534 -14.03 -14.39 -0.09
CA HIS A 534 -13.92 -13.22 -0.96
C HIS A 534 -12.61 -12.46 -0.70
N GLY A 535 -12.25 -12.29 0.58
CA GLY A 535 -10.99 -11.69 0.99
C GLY A 535 -9.79 -12.43 0.41
N ILE A 536 -9.77 -13.77 0.44
CA ILE A 536 -8.71 -14.58 -0.18
C ILE A 536 -8.65 -14.39 -1.70
N ALA A 537 -9.79 -14.41 -2.39
CA ALA A 537 -9.83 -14.21 -3.84
C ALA A 537 -9.31 -12.82 -4.26
N LEU A 538 -9.62 -11.77 -3.49
CA LEU A 538 -9.06 -10.43 -3.70
C LEU A 538 -7.57 -10.37 -3.39
N SER A 539 -7.16 -10.97 -2.26
CA SER A 539 -5.76 -10.98 -1.80
C SER A 539 -4.83 -11.68 -2.79
N PHE A 540 -5.33 -12.73 -3.46
CA PHE A 540 -4.61 -13.41 -4.54
C PHE A 540 -4.25 -12.47 -5.69
N LEU A 541 -5.21 -11.67 -6.15
CA LEU A 541 -4.99 -10.71 -7.23
C LEU A 541 -4.03 -9.60 -6.78
N LEU A 542 -4.21 -9.09 -5.57
CA LEU A 542 -3.34 -8.07 -4.97
C LEU A 542 -1.89 -8.54 -4.85
N ALA A 543 -1.66 -9.78 -4.40
CA ALA A 543 -0.32 -10.38 -4.27
C ALA A 543 0.40 -10.50 -5.63
N LYS A 544 -0.35 -10.54 -6.74
CA LYS A 544 0.18 -10.59 -8.11
C LYS A 544 0.29 -9.20 -8.75
N ASN A 545 0.20 -8.13 -7.95
CA ASN A 545 0.20 -6.75 -8.40
C ASN A 545 -0.92 -6.46 -9.43
N ILE A 546 -2.10 -7.03 -9.20
CA ILE A 546 -3.32 -6.79 -10.00
C ILE A 546 -4.32 -6.06 -9.11
N SER A 547 -4.97 -5.01 -9.63
CA SER A 547 -5.99 -4.26 -8.89
C SER A 547 -7.38 -4.87 -9.10
N PRO A 548 -8.00 -5.56 -8.12
CA PRO A 548 -9.37 -6.04 -8.29
C PRO A 548 -10.42 -4.94 -8.08
N ILE A 549 -11.53 -5.05 -8.81
CA ILE A 549 -12.69 -4.16 -8.72
C ILE A 549 -13.98 -4.94 -8.39
N PRO A 550 -14.10 -5.52 -7.18
CA PRO A 550 -15.29 -6.27 -6.81
C PRO A 550 -16.56 -5.41 -6.86
N LYS A 551 -17.58 -5.93 -7.53
CA LYS A 551 -18.95 -5.43 -7.48
C LYS A 551 -19.71 -6.11 -6.35
N THR A 552 -20.37 -5.34 -5.51
CA THR A 552 -21.24 -5.87 -4.43
C THR A 552 -22.29 -4.84 -3.99
N VAL A 553 -23.45 -5.34 -3.56
CA VAL A 553 -24.55 -4.51 -3.00
C VAL A 553 -24.69 -4.64 -1.48
N SER A 554 -24.00 -5.60 -0.85
CA SER A 554 -24.18 -5.93 0.57
C SER A 554 -22.88 -6.17 1.32
N ARG A 555 -21.77 -6.49 0.63
CA ARG A 555 -20.47 -6.81 1.23
C ARG A 555 -19.42 -5.72 1.03
N ILE A 556 -19.83 -4.45 0.94
CA ILE A 556 -18.93 -3.34 0.62
C ILE A 556 -17.79 -3.27 1.65
N LYS A 557 -18.12 -3.05 2.93
CA LYS A 557 -17.14 -2.97 4.02
C LYS A 557 -16.39 -4.27 4.23
N GLU A 558 -17.09 -5.41 4.17
CA GLU A 558 -16.47 -6.73 4.34
C GLU A 558 -15.42 -7.01 3.26
N ASN A 559 -15.70 -6.75 1.98
CA ASN A 559 -14.74 -6.96 0.90
C ASN A 559 -13.52 -6.06 1.08
N PHE A 560 -13.71 -4.83 1.55
CA PHE A 560 -12.61 -3.90 1.80
C PHE A 560 -11.70 -4.37 2.94
N GLU A 561 -12.29 -4.86 4.05
CA GLU A 561 -11.55 -5.22 5.26
C GLU A 561 -11.00 -6.66 5.29
N SER A 562 -11.48 -7.53 4.39
CA SER A 562 -11.16 -8.98 4.39
C SER A 562 -9.87 -9.34 3.66
N VAL A 563 -9.23 -8.39 3.00
CA VAL A 563 -7.94 -8.56 2.34
C VAL A 563 -6.79 -8.77 3.33
N VAL A 564 -5.91 -9.71 3.02
CA VAL A 564 -4.78 -10.15 3.84
C VAL A 564 -3.53 -10.30 2.98
N ALA A 565 -2.35 -10.21 3.61
CA ALA A 565 -1.10 -10.52 2.93
C ALA A 565 -0.91 -12.04 2.80
N LEU A 566 -0.94 -12.56 1.57
CA LEU A 566 -0.69 -13.99 1.31
C LEU A 566 0.81 -14.27 1.23
N SER A 567 1.24 -15.43 1.74
CA SER A 567 2.62 -15.90 1.54
C SER A 567 2.83 -16.37 0.10
N ALA A 568 4.09 -16.45 -0.34
CA ALA A 568 4.42 -16.95 -1.68
C ALA A 568 3.91 -18.39 -1.92
N GLU A 569 3.95 -19.25 -0.89
CA GLU A 569 3.43 -20.63 -0.95
C GLU A 569 1.90 -20.65 -1.10
N ASP A 570 1.19 -19.75 -0.41
CA ASP A 570 -0.27 -19.66 -0.49
C ASP A 570 -0.73 -19.09 -1.83
N VAL A 571 0.02 -18.13 -2.39
CA VAL A 571 -0.19 -17.66 -3.77
C VAL A 571 0.00 -18.81 -4.75
N GLN A 572 1.09 -19.58 -4.63
CA GLN A 572 1.35 -20.74 -5.50
C GLN A 572 0.24 -21.81 -5.39
N THR A 573 -0.30 -22.02 -4.19
CA THR A 573 -1.44 -22.92 -3.98
C THR A 573 -2.66 -22.48 -4.80
N LEU A 574 -2.98 -21.18 -4.81
CA LEU A 574 -4.08 -20.62 -5.60
C LEU A 574 -3.78 -20.60 -7.10
N GLU A 575 -2.52 -20.46 -7.51
CA GLU A 575 -2.11 -20.62 -8.91
C GLU A 575 -2.44 -22.02 -9.45
N GLY A 576 -2.27 -23.05 -8.61
CA GLY A 576 -2.64 -24.43 -8.92
C GLY A 576 -4.13 -24.67 -9.16
N ALA A 577 -5.00 -23.74 -8.74
CA ALA A 577 -6.45 -23.82 -8.94
C ALA A 577 -6.93 -23.21 -10.29
N ASN A 578 -6.02 -22.73 -11.14
CA ASN A 578 -6.37 -22.19 -12.45
C ASN A 578 -7.04 -23.25 -13.34
N LYS A 579 -8.17 -22.88 -13.97
CA LYS A 579 -8.91 -23.75 -14.90
C LYS A 579 -9.02 -23.17 -16.30
N ASN A 580 -8.45 -21.98 -16.54
CA ASN A 580 -8.68 -21.17 -17.75
C ASN A 580 -10.18 -21.01 -18.06
N LYS A 581 -11.00 -20.87 -17.01
CA LYS A 581 -12.45 -20.81 -17.13
C LYS A 581 -12.94 -19.36 -17.12
N ARG A 582 -13.29 -18.87 -18.30
CA ARG A 582 -13.85 -17.53 -18.54
C ARG A 582 -15.38 -17.53 -18.42
N TYR A 583 -15.94 -16.53 -17.75
CA TYR A 583 -17.38 -16.28 -17.62
C TYR A 583 -17.87 -15.16 -18.53
N ASN A 584 -17.03 -14.17 -18.83
CA ASN A 584 -17.38 -13.04 -19.68
C ASN A 584 -16.74 -13.17 -21.06
N ASP A 585 -17.46 -13.79 -21.99
CA ASP A 585 -17.14 -13.76 -23.42
C ASP A 585 -18.25 -13.02 -24.18
N GLY A 586 -17.98 -11.76 -24.55
CA GLY A 586 -18.91 -10.91 -25.30
C GLY A 586 -19.02 -11.25 -26.79
N SER A 587 -18.37 -12.30 -27.28
CA SER A 587 -18.27 -12.62 -28.72
C SER A 587 -19.64 -12.78 -29.38
N GLU A 588 -20.50 -13.64 -28.83
CA GLU A 588 -21.83 -13.89 -29.41
C GLU A 588 -22.73 -12.64 -29.31
N MET A 589 -22.72 -11.96 -28.16
CA MET A 589 -23.54 -10.77 -27.91
C MET A 589 -23.19 -9.61 -28.83
N LEU A 590 -21.90 -9.37 -29.09
CA LEU A 590 -21.41 -8.20 -29.82
C LEU A 590 -21.09 -8.52 -31.29
N GLY A 591 -21.24 -9.77 -31.72
CA GLY A 591 -20.96 -10.20 -33.10
C GLY A 591 -19.48 -10.13 -33.48
N TYR A 592 -18.59 -10.29 -32.50
CA TYR A 592 -17.13 -10.31 -32.65
C TYR A 592 -16.57 -11.66 -32.19
N ILE A 593 -15.29 -11.91 -32.47
CA ILE A 593 -14.57 -13.06 -31.90
C ILE A 593 -13.49 -12.46 -31.01
N TYR A 594 -13.79 -12.33 -29.73
CA TYR A 594 -12.84 -11.86 -28.73
C TYR A 594 -11.98 -13.02 -28.22
N PHE A 595 -10.88 -12.69 -27.54
CA PHE A 595 -10.01 -13.67 -26.88
C PHE A 595 -9.49 -14.75 -27.85
N LYS A 596 -9.18 -14.37 -29.09
CA LYS A 596 -8.74 -15.30 -30.15
C LYS A 596 -7.51 -16.10 -29.75
N ASP A 597 -6.57 -15.46 -29.04
CA ASP A 597 -5.34 -16.06 -28.53
C ASP A 597 -5.60 -17.24 -27.57
N GLU A 598 -6.82 -17.35 -27.01
CA GLU A 598 -7.21 -18.37 -26.03
C GLU A 598 -8.07 -19.50 -26.64
N LYS A 599 -8.52 -19.36 -27.90
CA LYS A 599 -9.51 -20.25 -28.52
C LYS A 599 -8.87 -21.18 -29.55
N ASP A 600 -9.28 -22.44 -29.53
CA ASP A 600 -8.97 -23.38 -30.61
C ASP A 600 -9.77 -23.07 -31.89
N THR A 601 -9.31 -23.60 -33.02
CA THR A 601 -9.93 -23.39 -34.34
C THR A 601 -11.39 -23.86 -34.39
N GLY A 602 -11.74 -24.96 -33.70
CA GLY A 602 -13.12 -25.48 -33.67
C GLY A 602 -14.08 -24.52 -32.95
N THR A 603 -13.65 -23.99 -31.80
CA THR A 603 -14.40 -22.97 -31.04
C THR A 603 -14.61 -21.71 -31.87
N ILE A 604 -13.56 -21.24 -32.56
CA ILE A 604 -13.63 -20.08 -33.45
C ILE A 604 -14.62 -20.33 -34.60
N LEU A 605 -14.52 -21.47 -35.28
CA LEU A 605 -15.43 -21.82 -36.39
C LEU A 605 -16.89 -21.93 -35.94
N SER A 606 -17.14 -22.46 -34.74
CA SER A 606 -18.48 -22.52 -34.15
C SER A 606 -19.05 -21.11 -33.92
N GLN A 607 -18.26 -20.20 -33.36
CA GLN A 607 -18.69 -18.82 -33.11
C GLN A 607 -18.93 -18.04 -34.41
N ILE A 608 -18.11 -18.25 -35.45
CA ILE A 608 -18.34 -17.68 -36.79
C ILE A 608 -19.71 -18.08 -37.33
N GLY A 609 -20.03 -19.38 -37.25
CA GLY A 609 -21.31 -19.92 -37.72
C GLY A 609 -22.50 -19.32 -36.98
N LYS A 610 -22.41 -19.21 -35.65
CA LYS A 610 -23.48 -18.62 -34.81
C LYS A 610 -23.66 -17.12 -35.03
N ALA A 611 -22.57 -16.38 -35.19
CA ALA A 611 -22.60 -14.94 -35.38
C ALA A 611 -22.92 -14.52 -36.83
N GLY A 612 -23.20 -15.48 -37.73
CA GLY A 612 -23.52 -15.21 -39.13
C GLY A 612 -22.41 -14.51 -39.91
N LEU A 613 -21.16 -14.62 -39.44
CA LEU A 613 -20.02 -13.90 -40.02
C LEU A 613 -19.48 -14.65 -41.23
N SER A 614 -19.15 -13.94 -42.31
CA SER A 614 -18.25 -14.50 -43.32
C SER A 614 -16.84 -14.69 -42.74
N ARG A 615 -16.09 -15.66 -43.27
CA ARG A 615 -14.68 -15.89 -42.87
C ARG A 615 -13.81 -14.64 -42.98
N ALA A 616 -14.09 -13.78 -43.98
CA ALA A 616 -13.43 -12.49 -44.18
C ALA A 616 -13.77 -11.48 -43.08
N GLN A 617 -15.06 -11.38 -42.70
CA GLN A 617 -15.52 -10.49 -41.62
C GLN A 617 -14.99 -10.90 -40.24
N ALA A 618 -14.63 -12.18 -40.06
CA ALA A 618 -14.07 -12.70 -38.82
C ALA A 618 -12.54 -12.50 -38.68
N LYS A 619 -11.83 -12.03 -39.73
CA LYS A 619 -10.35 -11.90 -39.79
C LYS A 619 -9.64 -13.16 -39.25
N VAL A 620 -9.86 -14.31 -39.90
CA VAL A 620 -9.36 -15.64 -39.48
C VAL A 620 -8.33 -16.22 -40.46
N GLU A 621 -7.77 -15.38 -41.33
CA GLU A 621 -6.90 -15.80 -42.45
C GLU A 621 -5.67 -16.61 -42.01
N HIS A 622 -5.23 -16.51 -40.75
CA HIS A 622 -4.07 -17.25 -40.23
C HIS A 622 -4.41 -18.59 -39.53
N LEU A 623 -5.67 -18.86 -39.19
CA LEU A 623 -6.10 -20.07 -38.45
C LEU A 623 -6.85 -21.08 -39.31
N VAL A 624 -7.32 -20.66 -40.49
CA VAL A 624 -7.88 -21.54 -41.51
C VAL A 624 -6.84 -21.66 -42.61
N GLY A 625 -5.90 -22.61 -42.46
CA GLY A 625 -4.94 -22.87 -43.53
C GLY A 625 -5.67 -23.21 -44.83
N LYS A 626 -5.45 -22.39 -45.87
CA LYS A 626 -5.87 -22.50 -47.28
C LYS A 626 -7.33 -22.87 -47.56
#